data_AF-A0AAV2ZID5-F1
#
_entry.id   AF-A0AAV2ZID5-F1
#
_cell.length_a   1.000
_cell.length_b   1.000
_cell.length_c   1.000
_cell.angle_alpha   90.00
_cell.angle_beta   90.00
_cell.angle_gamma   90.00
#
_symmetry.space_group_name_H-M   'P 1'
#
loop_
_entity.id
_entity.type
_entity.pdbx_description
1 polymer ?
#
loop_
_entity_poly.entity_id
_entity_poly.type
_entity_poly.pdbx_seq_one_letter_code
_entity_poly.pdbx_strand_id
1 'polypeptide(L)'
;MALYSVLFQQASQSGATTTHTTHHEVNGSTGPIRIDRHQERIEQFIPFSWLRLVSSVGGLALLLSDIPRTGLGTINFAQLYDSVAPDTQINYGPYDYPVVRLRRPSDHSNASSTEELEPVPLWPYKYDTLSIPTRSLATYLNVSSYPRCVLYEGECHSDVLDHGQVLEMLDALMTATAHTLFAGSSFAPFVFLTKSNWIDRLYHAILRRVGMVYHELRLNSVYWYPPTDGTNAPMDVCMARTGRRNVLAPSFCAFVVQWLVSHPVPTHNPALVPLWDHMEARVAQLRQEFPELQFDMLILASQYSYTSKHSTNPPVWLDGATFYAPGHEIMTLIRGQLCVQGDCVTQIIDGYRYERMYIEQNPKEVLLMTALLRGFAQLYIWVRMLCLWRGCYVARTTESA
;
A
#
# COMPACT_ATOMS: atom_id res chain seq x y z
N MET A 1 10.00 0.86 -11.41
CA MET A 1 8.94 0.01 -12.01
C MET A 1 9.42 -0.60 -13.33
N ALA A 2 10.22 -1.65 -13.26
CA ALA A 2 10.49 -2.60 -14.33
C ALA A 2 11.21 -3.79 -13.68
N LEU A 3 10.94 -5.01 -14.15
CA LEU A 3 11.39 -6.33 -13.64
C LEU A 3 10.44 -7.01 -12.66
N TYR A 4 9.31 -7.52 -13.16
CA TYR A 4 8.73 -8.79 -12.73
C TYR A 4 7.83 -9.35 -13.84
N SER A 5 8.46 -9.89 -14.87
CA SER A 5 7.77 -10.60 -15.94
C SER A 5 8.77 -11.49 -16.66
N VAL A 6 8.96 -12.72 -16.18
CA VAL A 6 9.16 -13.95 -16.96
C VAL A 6 9.20 -15.09 -15.95
N LEU A 7 8.21 -15.98 -16.04
CA LEU A 7 8.17 -17.40 -15.66
C LEU A 7 6.77 -17.70 -15.13
N PHE A 8 5.91 -18.24 -15.99
CA PHE A 8 5.08 -19.42 -15.75
C PHE A 8 4.04 -19.51 -16.87
N GLN A 9 4.39 -20.27 -17.91
CA GLN A 9 3.47 -20.70 -18.95
C GLN A 9 3.52 -22.22 -19.03
N GLN A 10 2.32 -22.81 -19.14
CA GLN A 10 1.98 -24.20 -19.43
C GLN A 10 2.12 -25.23 -18.30
N ALA A 11 0.96 -25.61 -17.75
CA ALA A 11 0.45 -26.97 -17.94
C ALA A 11 -1.05 -27.02 -17.61
N SER A 12 -1.88 -27.04 -18.65
CA SER A 12 -3.28 -27.45 -18.57
C SER A 12 -3.63 -28.21 -19.85
N GLN A 13 -4.27 -29.37 -19.64
CA GLN A 13 -5.18 -30.10 -20.52
C GLN A 13 -4.75 -31.46 -21.11
N SER A 14 -5.76 -32.34 -21.04
CA SER A 14 -6.01 -33.63 -21.69
C SER A 14 -5.27 -34.84 -21.11
N GLY A 15 -5.90 -35.90 -20.61
CA GLY A 15 -7.27 -36.37 -20.73
C GLY A 15 -7.45 -37.27 -21.94
N ALA A 16 -7.24 -38.58 -21.78
CA ALA A 16 -7.77 -39.61 -22.68
C ALA A 16 -7.87 -40.95 -21.95
N THR A 17 -9.12 -41.36 -21.76
CA THR A 17 -9.59 -42.65 -21.26
C THR A 17 -9.47 -43.69 -22.36
N THR A 18 -8.97 -44.89 -22.07
CA THR A 18 -9.19 -46.05 -22.95
C THR A 18 -9.47 -47.29 -22.12
N THR A 19 -10.73 -47.71 -22.22
CA THR A 19 -11.33 -48.94 -21.72
C THR A 19 -10.78 -50.13 -22.50
N HIS A 20 -10.32 -51.18 -21.79
CA HIS A 20 -10.23 -52.52 -22.36
C HIS A 20 -10.82 -53.53 -21.39
N THR A 21 -11.91 -54.14 -21.84
CA THR A 21 -12.62 -55.26 -21.26
C THR A 21 -11.83 -56.54 -21.50
N THR A 22 -11.57 -57.34 -20.46
CA THR A 22 -11.26 -58.76 -20.60
C THR A 22 -11.94 -59.55 -19.47
N HIS A 23 -12.86 -60.42 -19.88
CA HIS A 23 -13.38 -61.52 -19.09
C HIS A 23 -12.24 -62.44 -18.64
N HIS A 24 -12.20 -62.84 -17.37
CA HIS A 24 -11.67 -64.15 -17.00
C HIS A 24 -12.41 -64.74 -15.79
N GLU A 25 -12.91 -65.92 -16.09
CA GLU A 25 -13.50 -67.01 -15.30
C GLU A 25 -12.82 -67.22 -13.93
N VAL A 26 -13.64 -67.25 -12.88
CA VAL A 26 -13.23 -67.57 -11.51
C VAL A 26 -13.27 -69.08 -11.36
N ASN A 27 -12.10 -69.71 -11.30
CA ASN A 27 -11.96 -71.08 -10.81
C ASN A 27 -11.08 -71.08 -9.56
N GLY A 28 -11.66 -71.58 -8.47
CA GLY A 28 -11.06 -71.61 -7.15
C GLY A 28 -9.87 -72.56 -7.08
N SER A 29 -8.77 -72.06 -6.52
CA SER A 29 -7.74 -72.88 -5.91
C SER A 29 -7.13 -72.09 -4.76
N THR A 30 -7.34 -72.59 -3.54
CA THR A 30 -6.70 -72.16 -2.31
C THR A 30 -5.21 -72.52 -2.37
N GLY A 31 -4.41 -71.62 -2.94
CA GLY A 31 -2.96 -71.60 -2.80
C GLY A 31 -2.54 -70.50 -1.81
N PRO A 32 -1.41 -70.65 -1.10
CA PRO A 32 -0.92 -69.61 -0.20
C PRO A 32 -0.70 -68.32 -0.99
N ILE A 33 -1.16 -67.18 -0.46
CA ILE A 33 -0.87 -65.87 -1.03
C ILE A 33 0.64 -65.67 -0.93
N ARG A 34 1.33 -66.03 -2.01
CA ARG A 34 2.76 -65.86 -2.19
C ARG A 34 2.96 -64.39 -2.58
N ILE A 35 3.30 -63.56 -1.60
CA ILE A 35 3.78 -62.19 -1.82
C ILE A 35 5.20 -62.31 -2.41
N ASP A 36 5.32 -62.80 -3.64
CA ASP A 36 6.60 -62.91 -4.34
C ASP A 36 6.68 -61.87 -5.46
N ARG A 37 7.74 -61.04 -5.40
CA ARG A 37 8.37 -60.31 -6.52
C ARG A 37 7.57 -59.21 -7.24
N HIS A 38 6.96 -58.29 -6.50
CA HIS A 38 6.66 -56.96 -7.07
C HIS A 38 7.76 -55.92 -6.78
N GLN A 39 8.61 -56.13 -5.78
CA GLN A 39 9.68 -55.20 -5.40
C GLN A 39 10.83 -55.17 -6.42
N GLU A 40 11.20 -56.32 -7.00
CA GLU A 40 12.28 -56.45 -8.00
C GLU A 40 11.99 -55.76 -9.34
N ARG A 41 10.74 -55.33 -9.62
CA ARG A 41 10.37 -54.73 -10.91
C ARG A 41 10.39 -53.21 -10.93
N ILE A 42 10.37 -52.51 -9.79
CA ILE A 42 10.34 -51.03 -9.79
C ILE A 42 11.68 -50.45 -10.26
N GLU A 43 12.79 -51.09 -9.92
CA GLU A 43 14.14 -50.67 -10.33
C GLU A 43 14.36 -50.74 -11.85
N GLN A 44 13.60 -51.56 -12.56
CA GLN A 44 13.68 -51.66 -14.02
C GLN A 44 12.95 -50.51 -14.76
N PHE A 45 12.04 -49.77 -14.11
CA PHE A 45 11.20 -48.78 -14.79
C PHE A 45 11.58 -47.32 -14.51
N ILE A 46 12.52 -47.04 -13.60
CA ILE A 46 12.98 -45.67 -13.32
C ILE A 46 14.52 -45.63 -13.38
N PRO A 47 15.13 -45.16 -14.48
CA PRO A 47 16.58 -45.08 -14.56
C PRO A 47 17.12 -44.11 -13.50
N PHE A 48 18.15 -44.56 -12.78
CA PHE A 48 18.83 -43.73 -11.78
C PHE A 48 19.42 -42.49 -12.46
N SER A 49 19.01 -41.31 -11.98
CA SER A 49 19.49 -40.04 -12.50
C SER A 49 20.49 -39.41 -11.54
N TRP A 50 21.77 -39.43 -11.91
CA TRP A 50 22.84 -38.74 -11.19
C TRP A 50 22.57 -37.25 -11.01
N LEU A 51 21.95 -36.61 -12.01
CA LEU A 51 21.58 -35.20 -11.92
C LEU A 51 20.57 -34.96 -10.80
N ARG A 52 19.53 -35.81 -10.69
CA ARG A 52 18.54 -35.72 -9.61
C ARG A 52 19.18 -35.96 -8.25
N LEU A 53 20.13 -36.90 -8.15
CA LEU A 53 20.86 -37.16 -6.90
C LEU A 53 21.66 -35.92 -6.48
N VAL A 54 22.52 -35.41 -7.37
CA VAL A 54 23.40 -34.27 -7.06
C VAL A 54 22.57 -33.02 -6.76
N SER A 55 21.49 -32.75 -7.52
CA SER A 55 20.60 -31.63 -7.23
C SER A 55 19.91 -31.78 -5.87
N SER A 56 19.51 -33.00 -5.50
CA SER A 56 18.87 -33.27 -4.22
C SER A 56 19.85 -33.11 -3.06
N VAL A 57 21.05 -33.68 -3.17
CA VAL A 57 22.12 -33.54 -2.16
C VAL A 57 22.53 -32.07 -2.00
N GLY A 58 22.72 -31.36 -3.11
CA GLY A 58 23.07 -29.93 -3.09
C GLY A 58 21.97 -29.08 -2.47
N GLY A 59 20.70 -29.29 -2.85
CA GLY A 59 19.57 -28.59 -2.25
C GLY A 59 19.43 -28.86 -0.75
N LEU A 60 19.71 -30.10 -0.33
CA LEU A 60 19.66 -30.49 1.06
C LEU A 60 20.81 -29.89 1.88
N ALA A 61 22.02 -29.85 1.32
CA ALA A 61 23.16 -29.20 1.94
C ALA A 61 22.92 -27.70 2.11
N LEU A 62 22.36 -27.02 1.11
CA LEU A 62 21.98 -25.61 1.21
C LEU A 62 20.95 -25.38 2.32
N LEU A 63 19.93 -26.25 2.39
CA LEU A 63 18.89 -26.18 3.42
C LEU A 63 19.44 -26.45 4.84
N LEU A 64 20.37 -27.38 4.99
CA LEU A 64 20.99 -27.69 6.29
C LEU A 64 21.99 -26.61 6.74
N SER A 65 22.59 -25.91 5.78
CA SER A 65 23.57 -24.84 6.03
C SER A 65 22.96 -23.44 6.14
N ASP A 66 21.63 -23.29 6.11
CA ASP A 66 20.98 -21.97 6.01
C ASP A 66 21.24 -21.06 7.24
N ILE A 67 21.08 -21.56 8.46
CA ILE A 67 21.47 -20.81 9.68
C ILE A 67 22.98 -20.56 9.76
N PRO A 68 23.87 -21.57 9.60
CA PRO A 68 25.33 -21.33 9.61
C PRO A 68 25.77 -20.26 8.60
N ARG A 69 25.09 -20.17 7.45
CA ARG A 69 25.43 -19.23 6.37
C ARG A 69 24.84 -17.84 6.56
N THR A 70 23.59 -17.73 7.00
CA THR A 70 22.85 -16.45 7.04
C THR A 70 22.67 -15.87 8.45
N GLY A 71 23.08 -16.61 9.47
CA GLY A 71 22.92 -16.24 10.88
C GLY A 71 21.48 -16.41 11.39
N LEU A 72 21.29 -16.16 12.68
CA LEU A 72 20.00 -16.33 13.36
C LEU A 72 19.03 -15.17 13.11
N GLY A 73 19.52 -14.00 12.68
CA GLY A 73 18.68 -12.84 12.39
C GLY A 73 19.51 -11.64 11.94
N THR A 74 18.85 -10.57 11.53
CA THR A 74 19.49 -9.31 11.14
C THR A 74 19.76 -8.48 12.39
N ILE A 75 21.03 -8.30 12.72
CA ILE A 75 21.47 -7.50 13.88
C ILE A 75 21.41 -6.00 13.54
N ASN A 76 21.48 -5.65 12.26
CA ASN A 76 21.52 -4.27 11.80
C ASN A 76 20.50 -4.01 10.68
N PHE A 77 19.29 -3.60 11.05
CA PHE A 77 18.27 -3.18 10.09
C PHE A 77 18.65 -1.88 9.35
N ALA A 78 19.58 -1.08 9.88
CA ALA A 78 20.06 0.12 9.20
C ALA A 78 20.86 -0.17 7.92
N GLN A 79 21.20 -1.45 7.64
CA GLN A 79 21.77 -1.86 6.35
C GLN A 79 20.70 -2.10 5.27
N LEU A 80 19.44 -2.30 5.67
CA LEU A 80 18.32 -2.55 4.74
C LEU A 80 17.40 -1.35 4.59
N TYR A 81 17.29 -0.52 5.63
CA TYR A 81 16.43 0.66 5.66
C TYR A 81 17.21 1.87 6.17
N ASP A 82 16.85 3.05 5.67
CA ASP A 82 17.41 4.30 6.16
C ASP A 82 16.93 4.55 7.60
N SER A 83 17.86 4.54 8.54
CA SER A 83 17.60 4.86 9.94
C SER A 83 17.50 6.38 10.09
N VAL A 84 16.36 6.83 10.59
CA VAL A 84 16.08 8.25 10.83
C VAL A 84 16.08 8.60 12.32
N ALA A 85 15.94 7.60 13.18
CA ALA A 85 16.15 7.66 14.62
C ALA A 85 16.57 6.26 15.15
N PRO A 86 17.09 6.15 16.39
CA PRO A 86 17.65 4.91 16.91
C PRO A 86 16.77 3.66 16.76
N ASP A 87 15.45 3.83 16.90
CA ASP A 87 14.47 2.74 16.77
C ASP A 87 13.49 2.96 15.60
N THR A 88 13.75 3.94 14.72
CA THR A 88 12.85 4.32 13.62
C THR A 88 13.55 4.26 12.28
N GLN A 89 12.94 3.54 11.35
CA GLN A 89 13.43 3.32 9.99
C GLN A 89 12.37 3.75 8.98
N ILE A 90 12.76 4.27 7.83
CA ILE A 90 11.81 4.53 6.74
C ILE A 90 11.60 3.23 5.95
N ASN A 91 10.36 2.75 5.87
CA ASN A 91 10.00 1.61 5.03
C ASN A 91 9.85 2.03 3.57
N TYR A 92 9.08 3.09 3.34
CA TYR A 92 8.93 3.69 2.02
C TYR A 92 8.69 5.20 2.13
N GLY A 93 8.95 5.88 1.02
CA GLY A 93 8.95 7.34 0.93
C GLY A 93 10.27 7.95 1.43
N PRO A 94 10.30 9.25 1.72
CA PRO A 94 9.21 10.21 1.48
C PRO A 94 8.90 10.31 -0.02
N TYR A 95 7.67 10.01 -0.40
CA TYR A 95 7.17 10.24 -1.75
C TYR A 95 6.36 11.52 -1.78
N ASP A 96 6.51 12.25 -2.86
CA ASP A 96 5.82 13.49 -3.12
C ASP A 96 5.57 13.58 -4.63
N TYR A 97 4.33 13.82 -5.04
CA TYR A 97 3.98 13.82 -6.47
C TYR A 97 2.73 14.64 -6.78
N PRO A 98 2.71 15.33 -7.94
CA PRO A 98 1.50 15.97 -8.43
C PRO A 98 0.51 14.90 -8.89
N VAL A 99 -0.76 15.07 -8.54
CA VAL A 99 -1.84 14.21 -9.00
C VAL A 99 -2.54 14.82 -10.19
N VAL A 100 -2.88 16.10 -10.06
CA VAL A 100 -3.65 16.80 -11.08
C VAL A 100 -3.41 18.30 -10.98
N ARG A 101 -3.44 18.97 -12.13
CA ARG A 101 -3.59 20.42 -12.22
C ARG A 101 -4.70 20.70 -13.22
N LEU A 102 -5.87 21.05 -12.72
CA LEU A 102 -7.07 21.26 -13.51
C LEU A 102 -7.29 22.75 -13.69
N ARG A 103 -7.47 23.17 -14.93
CA ARG A 103 -7.86 24.54 -15.28
C ARG A 103 -9.23 24.54 -15.95
N ARG A 104 -10.06 25.52 -15.61
CA ARG A 104 -11.31 25.76 -16.35
C ARG A 104 -10.97 26.32 -17.74
N PRO A 105 -11.53 25.77 -18.84
CA PRO A 105 -11.37 26.35 -20.17
C PRO A 105 -11.89 27.79 -20.18
N SER A 106 -11.13 28.72 -20.76
CA SER A 106 -11.56 30.11 -20.89
C SER A 106 -12.39 30.28 -22.17
N ASP A 107 -13.65 30.72 -22.04
CA ASP A 107 -14.57 31.06 -23.15
C ASP A 107 -14.04 32.16 -24.11
N HIS A 108 -12.89 32.76 -23.81
CA HIS A 108 -12.30 33.87 -24.56
C HIS A 108 -10.94 33.56 -25.18
N SER A 109 -10.48 32.30 -25.16
CA SER A 109 -9.29 31.93 -25.91
C SER A 109 -9.63 31.69 -27.39
N ASN A 110 -9.70 32.77 -28.17
CA ASN A 110 -9.45 32.75 -29.63
C ASN A 110 -7.95 32.48 -29.92
N ALA A 111 -7.30 31.65 -29.10
CA ALA A 111 -5.94 31.22 -29.27
C ALA A 111 -5.98 29.77 -29.74
N SER A 112 -5.34 29.52 -30.86
CA SER A 112 -5.22 28.25 -31.56
C SER A 112 -4.41 27.21 -30.78
N SER A 113 -4.81 26.89 -29.56
CA SER A 113 -4.34 25.72 -28.83
C SER A 113 -5.54 24.82 -28.58
N THR A 114 -5.72 23.87 -29.48
CA THR A 114 -6.27 22.55 -29.16
C THR A 114 -5.42 21.91 -28.04
N GLU A 115 -5.45 22.46 -26.83
CA GLU A 115 -5.10 21.69 -25.64
C GLU A 115 -6.28 20.75 -25.42
N GLU A 116 -6.20 19.61 -26.10
CA GLU A 116 -7.05 18.45 -25.82
C GLU A 116 -6.89 18.18 -24.32
N LEU A 117 -7.96 18.45 -23.55
CA LEU A 117 -7.94 18.26 -22.10
C LEU A 117 -7.54 16.82 -21.83
N GLU A 118 -6.35 16.62 -21.24
CA GLU A 118 -5.83 15.29 -21.02
C GLU A 118 -6.79 14.50 -20.12
N PRO A 119 -7.17 13.27 -20.51
CA PRO A 119 -8.05 12.45 -19.70
C PRO A 119 -7.38 12.17 -18.35
N VAL A 120 -8.11 12.39 -17.26
CA VAL A 120 -7.57 12.25 -15.90
C VAL A 120 -7.66 10.78 -15.48
N PRO A 121 -6.59 10.14 -14.99
CA PRO A 121 -6.66 8.74 -14.57
C PRO A 121 -7.65 8.57 -13.41
N LEU A 122 -8.48 7.52 -13.47
CA LEU A 122 -9.43 7.16 -12.41
C LEU A 122 -8.71 6.71 -11.14
N TRP A 123 -7.53 6.09 -11.31
CA TRP A 123 -6.79 5.40 -10.27
C TRP A 123 -6.60 6.32 -9.03
N PRO A 124 -5.96 7.50 -9.09
CA PRO A 124 -5.79 8.38 -7.92
C PRO A 124 -7.07 8.68 -7.13
N TYR A 125 -8.25 8.64 -7.72
CA TYR A 125 -9.52 8.99 -7.06
C TYR A 125 -10.30 7.79 -6.52
N LYS A 126 -10.01 6.56 -6.99
CA LYS A 126 -10.82 5.37 -6.66
C LYS A 126 -10.09 4.30 -5.88
N TYR A 127 -8.89 3.89 -6.32
CA TYR A 127 -8.22 2.75 -5.65
C TYR A 127 -7.15 3.22 -4.65
N ASP A 128 -6.92 4.54 -4.54
CA ASP A 128 -5.70 5.04 -3.87
C ASP A 128 -5.95 5.03 -2.39
N THR A 129 -4.94 4.70 -1.60
CA THR A 129 -5.04 4.84 -0.17
C THR A 129 -5.34 6.30 0.19
N LEU A 130 -4.72 7.24 -0.54
CA LEU A 130 -5.01 8.68 -0.46
C LEU A 130 -6.38 9.11 -1.03
N SER A 131 -7.10 8.20 -1.72
CA SER A 131 -8.48 8.44 -2.15
C SER A 131 -9.51 8.08 -1.08
N ILE A 132 -9.13 7.33 -0.05
CA ILE A 132 -10.05 6.92 1.02
C ILE A 132 -10.57 8.14 1.79
N PRO A 133 -9.73 9.10 2.23
CA PRO A 133 -10.21 10.25 2.98
C PRO A 133 -11.14 11.15 2.16
N THR A 134 -10.79 11.44 0.90
CA THR A 134 -11.60 12.30 0.02
C THR A 134 -12.97 11.71 -0.26
N ARG A 135 -13.03 10.41 -0.59
CA ARG A 135 -14.31 9.73 -0.83
C ARG A 135 -15.16 9.62 0.43
N SER A 136 -14.54 9.29 1.56
CA SER A 136 -15.26 9.19 2.83
C SER A 136 -15.83 10.55 3.24
N LEU A 137 -15.08 11.63 3.00
CA LEU A 137 -15.54 12.99 3.23
C LEU A 137 -16.66 13.37 2.26
N ALA A 138 -16.54 13.02 0.97
CA ALA A 138 -17.58 13.26 -0.03
C ALA A 138 -18.89 12.53 0.32
N THR A 139 -18.81 11.26 0.75
CA THR A 139 -19.96 10.49 1.23
C THR A 139 -20.57 11.12 2.49
N TYR A 140 -19.74 11.52 3.45
CA TYR A 140 -20.21 12.16 4.69
C TYR A 140 -20.93 13.49 4.43
N LEU A 141 -20.38 14.31 3.53
CA LEU A 141 -20.94 15.61 3.14
C LEU A 141 -22.04 15.51 2.06
N ASN A 142 -22.34 14.29 1.60
CA ASN A 142 -23.31 14.02 0.54
C ASN A 142 -23.08 14.86 -0.74
N VAL A 143 -21.83 14.88 -1.22
CA VAL A 143 -21.41 15.65 -2.41
C VAL A 143 -21.88 14.94 -3.67
N SER A 144 -22.92 15.48 -4.32
CA SER A 144 -23.54 14.86 -5.51
C SER A 144 -22.65 14.85 -6.76
N SER A 145 -21.73 15.80 -6.89
CA SER A 145 -20.78 15.85 -8.02
C SER A 145 -19.69 14.78 -7.94
N TYR A 146 -19.58 14.04 -6.83
CA TYR A 146 -18.69 12.89 -6.73
C TYR A 146 -19.27 11.69 -7.50
N PRO A 147 -18.59 11.16 -8.53
CA PRO A 147 -19.15 10.07 -9.32
C PRO A 147 -19.41 8.82 -8.47
N ARG A 148 -20.61 8.26 -8.57
CA ARG A 148 -21.01 7.05 -7.82
C ARG A 148 -20.03 5.88 -8.01
N CYS A 149 -19.47 5.75 -9.20
CA CYS A 149 -18.49 4.70 -9.50
C CYS A 149 -17.16 4.87 -8.74
N VAL A 150 -16.76 6.12 -8.43
CA VAL A 150 -15.58 6.45 -7.62
C VAL A 150 -15.84 6.09 -6.15
N LEU A 151 -17.08 6.27 -5.68
CA LEU A 151 -17.54 5.90 -4.33
C LEU A 151 -17.81 4.40 -4.13
N TYR A 152 -17.51 3.55 -5.11
CA TYR A 152 -17.86 2.11 -5.12
C TYR A 152 -19.37 1.82 -5.05
N GLU A 153 -20.22 2.77 -5.44
CA GLU A 153 -21.67 2.56 -5.55
C GLU A 153 -22.13 2.08 -6.94
N GLY A 154 -21.18 1.89 -7.86
CA GLY A 154 -21.41 1.43 -9.22
C GLY A 154 -20.12 1.09 -9.96
N GLU A 155 -20.26 0.51 -11.14
CA GLU A 155 -19.13 0.21 -12.03
C GLU A 155 -18.68 1.47 -12.76
N CYS A 156 -17.36 1.63 -12.95
CA CYS A 156 -16.84 2.70 -13.82
C CYS A 156 -16.71 2.11 -15.23
N HIS A 157 -17.23 2.81 -16.24
CA HIS A 157 -17.16 2.38 -17.63
C HIS A 157 -15.80 2.61 -18.30
N SER A 158 -14.92 3.37 -17.64
CA SER A 158 -13.62 3.77 -18.14
C SER A 158 -12.62 3.87 -16.99
N ASP A 159 -11.34 3.70 -17.30
CA ASP A 159 -10.21 3.91 -16.39
C ASP A 159 -9.75 5.39 -16.35
N VAL A 160 -10.47 6.26 -17.07
CA VAL A 160 -10.25 7.71 -17.07
C VAL A 160 -11.54 8.46 -16.74
N LEU A 161 -11.37 9.63 -16.11
CA LEU A 161 -12.40 10.60 -15.79
C LEU A 161 -12.26 11.82 -16.71
N ASP A 162 -13.38 12.42 -17.05
CA ASP A 162 -13.41 13.67 -17.80
C ASP A 162 -12.82 14.82 -16.96
N HIS A 163 -12.01 15.68 -17.57
CA HIS A 163 -11.36 16.80 -16.88
C HIS A 163 -12.36 17.72 -16.18
N GLY A 164 -13.46 18.06 -16.85
CA GLY A 164 -14.52 18.89 -16.30
C GLY A 164 -15.20 18.22 -15.11
N GLN A 165 -15.46 16.92 -15.21
CA GLN A 165 -16.01 16.12 -14.11
C GLN A 165 -15.09 16.11 -12.88
N VAL A 166 -13.78 15.94 -13.04
CA VAL A 166 -12.86 15.97 -11.88
C VAL A 166 -12.78 17.36 -11.26
N LEU A 167 -12.79 18.42 -12.08
CA LEU A 167 -12.78 19.80 -11.59
C LEU A 167 -14.04 20.07 -10.76
N GLU A 168 -15.22 19.72 -11.27
CA GLU A 168 -16.49 19.89 -10.55
C GLU A 168 -16.52 19.04 -9.28
N MET A 169 -16.07 17.78 -9.35
CA MET A 169 -16.00 16.86 -8.21
C MET A 169 -15.16 17.43 -7.06
N LEU A 170 -13.95 17.92 -7.36
CA LEU A 170 -13.04 18.47 -6.35
C LEU A 170 -13.52 19.83 -5.84
N ASP A 171 -14.04 20.68 -6.72
CA ASP A 171 -14.59 21.99 -6.33
C ASP A 171 -15.80 21.84 -5.40
N ALA A 172 -16.71 20.93 -5.72
CA ALA A 172 -17.87 20.64 -4.89
C ALA A 172 -17.46 20.06 -3.52
N LEU A 173 -16.45 19.18 -3.48
CA LEU A 173 -15.90 18.67 -2.21
C LEU A 173 -15.31 19.79 -1.36
N MET A 174 -14.48 20.66 -1.93
CA MET A 174 -13.87 21.77 -1.20
C MET A 174 -14.92 22.78 -0.72
N THR A 175 -15.90 23.10 -1.57
CA THR A 175 -17.02 23.99 -1.22
C THR A 175 -17.87 23.42 -0.09
N ALA A 176 -18.28 22.15 -0.19
CA ALA A 176 -19.06 21.49 0.86
C ALA A 176 -18.26 21.40 2.17
N THR A 177 -16.96 21.15 2.09
CA THR A 177 -16.08 21.10 3.26
C THR A 177 -16.00 22.46 3.94
N ALA A 178 -15.68 23.52 3.19
CA ALA A 178 -15.58 24.88 3.71
C ALA A 178 -16.90 25.33 4.33
N HIS A 179 -18.02 25.10 3.66
CA HIS A 179 -19.34 25.56 4.09
C HIS A 179 -19.94 24.74 5.24
N THR A 180 -19.71 23.42 5.29
CA THR A 180 -20.35 22.57 6.31
C THR A 180 -19.48 22.38 7.55
N LEU A 181 -18.16 22.24 7.38
CA LEU A 181 -17.25 21.92 8.49
C LEU A 181 -16.56 23.15 9.07
N PHE A 182 -16.39 24.19 8.27
CA PHE A 182 -15.66 25.40 8.63
C PHE A 182 -16.52 26.67 8.49
N ALA A 183 -17.86 26.52 8.48
CA ALA A 183 -18.75 27.66 8.60
C ALA A 183 -18.66 28.26 10.01
N GLY A 184 -18.41 29.57 10.07
CA GLY A 184 -18.13 30.30 11.30
C GLY A 184 -16.63 30.33 11.62
N SER A 185 -16.21 31.24 12.49
CA SER A 185 -14.80 31.49 12.82
C SER A 185 -14.06 30.33 13.53
N SER A 186 -14.56 29.09 13.42
CA SER A 186 -13.94 27.88 13.95
C SER A 186 -12.88 27.39 12.96
N PHE A 187 -11.63 27.38 13.40
CA PHE A 187 -10.50 26.83 12.66
C PHE A 187 -9.99 25.51 13.27
N ALA A 188 -10.84 24.84 14.05
CA ALA A 188 -10.53 23.54 14.59
C ALA A 188 -10.57 22.49 13.45
N PRO A 189 -9.60 21.55 13.40
CA PRO A 189 -9.61 20.52 12.38
C PRO A 189 -10.80 19.59 12.57
N PHE A 190 -11.40 19.16 11.45
CA PHE A 190 -12.40 18.11 11.47
C PHE A 190 -11.70 16.75 11.45
N VAL A 191 -12.01 15.89 12.42
CA VAL A 191 -11.35 14.58 12.59
C VAL A 191 -12.39 13.48 12.48
N PHE A 192 -12.12 12.46 11.68
CA PHE A 192 -13.02 11.33 11.47
C PHE A 192 -12.28 10.02 11.27
N LEU A 193 -12.92 8.91 11.66
CA LEU A 193 -12.40 7.56 11.49
C LEU A 193 -13.03 6.92 10.25
N THR A 194 -12.23 6.34 9.38
CA THR A 194 -12.73 5.51 8.27
C THR A 194 -12.45 4.05 8.53
N LYS A 195 -13.43 3.21 8.18
CA LYS A 195 -13.29 1.75 8.14
C LYS A 195 -13.44 1.30 6.70
N SER A 196 -12.40 0.66 6.17
CA SER A 196 -12.42 0.12 4.81
C SER A 196 -12.07 -1.37 4.81
N ASN A 197 -12.51 -2.08 3.78
CA ASN A 197 -12.11 -3.47 3.56
C ASN A 197 -10.84 -3.45 2.68
N TRP A 198 -9.75 -4.01 3.18
CA TRP A 198 -8.56 -4.18 2.36
C TRP A 198 -8.71 -5.43 1.51
N ILE A 199 -8.55 -5.25 0.21
CA ILE A 199 -8.66 -6.31 -0.77
C ILE A 199 -7.35 -6.34 -1.52
N ASP A 200 -6.49 -7.30 -1.19
CA ASP A 200 -5.23 -7.54 -1.89
C ASP A 200 -5.22 -8.90 -2.60
N ARG A 201 -4.09 -9.21 -3.25
CA ARG A 201 -3.91 -10.49 -3.94
C ARG A 201 -3.97 -11.68 -2.98
N LEU A 202 -3.50 -11.51 -1.74
CA LEU A 202 -3.54 -12.54 -0.72
C LEU A 202 -5.00 -12.83 -0.32
N TYR A 203 -5.81 -11.79 -0.18
CA TYR A 203 -7.23 -11.90 0.04
C TYR A 203 -7.91 -12.64 -1.11
N HIS A 204 -7.66 -12.24 -2.36
CA HIS A 204 -8.24 -12.90 -3.52
C HIS A 204 -7.83 -14.37 -3.65
N ALA A 205 -6.57 -14.70 -3.38
CA ALA A 205 -6.04 -16.05 -3.57
C ALA A 205 -6.36 -17.00 -2.39
N ILE A 206 -6.26 -16.51 -1.16
CA ILE A 206 -6.26 -17.33 0.05
C ILE A 206 -7.37 -16.91 1.02
N LEU A 207 -7.34 -15.66 1.51
CA LEU A 207 -8.16 -15.28 2.67
C LEU A 207 -9.66 -15.31 2.37
N ARG A 208 -10.05 -15.01 1.13
CA ARG A 208 -11.44 -15.13 0.66
C ARG A 208 -12.00 -16.54 0.87
N ARG A 209 -11.18 -17.59 0.68
CA ARG A 209 -11.62 -18.99 0.85
C ARG A 209 -11.82 -19.37 2.31
N VAL A 210 -11.11 -18.68 3.21
CA VAL A 210 -11.16 -18.91 4.66
C VAL A 210 -12.17 -17.97 5.33
N GLY A 211 -12.86 -17.12 4.56
CA GLY A 211 -13.83 -16.15 5.08
C GLY A 211 -13.21 -15.03 5.92
N MET A 212 -11.90 -14.80 5.80
CA MET A 212 -11.18 -13.76 6.52
C MET A 212 -11.17 -12.47 5.71
N VAL A 213 -11.89 -11.45 6.19
CA VAL A 213 -11.88 -10.09 5.62
C VAL A 213 -11.00 -9.21 6.48
N TYR A 214 -10.04 -8.53 5.87
CA TYR A 214 -9.22 -7.55 6.57
C TYR A 214 -9.91 -6.19 6.60
N HIS A 215 -10.04 -5.62 7.81
CA HIS A 215 -10.52 -4.26 7.99
C HIS A 215 -9.37 -3.33 8.35
N GLU A 216 -9.29 -2.24 7.60
CA GLU A 216 -8.35 -1.16 7.84
C GLU A 216 -9.09 0.02 8.44
N LEU A 217 -8.59 0.47 9.60
CA LEU A 217 -9.06 1.69 10.26
C LEU A 217 -8.06 2.80 10.01
N ARG A 218 -8.53 3.99 9.62
CA ARG A 218 -7.69 5.17 9.47
C ARG A 218 -8.28 6.34 10.22
N LEU A 219 -7.42 7.07 10.92
CA LEU A 219 -7.76 8.37 11.48
C LEU A 219 -7.44 9.43 10.44
N ASN A 220 -8.41 10.27 10.13
CA ASN A 220 -8.27 11.32 9.14
C ASN A 220 -8.49 12.66 9.82
N SER A 221 -7.71 13.67 9.45
CA SER A 221 -7.90 15.05 9.86
C SER A 221 -7.93 15.98 8.64
N VAL A 222 -8.84 16.93 8.69
CA VAL A 222 -9.12 17.90 7.64
C VAL A 222 -8.78 19.29 8.16
N TYR A 223 -7.98 20.03 7.40
CA TYR A 223 -7.59 21.39 7.70
C TYR A 223 -7.95 22.29 6.53
N TRP A 224 -8.56 23.43 6.84
CA TRP A 224 -8.97 24.42 5.85
C TRP A 224 -8.23 25.73 6.07
N TYR A 225 -7.56 26.20 5.02
CA TYR A 225 -6.88 27.49 4.97
C TYR A 225 -7.66 28.38 4.01
N PRO A 226 -8.50 29.30 4.53
CA PRO A 226 -9.34 30.15 3.69
C PRO A 226 -8.48 31.14 2.89
N PRO A 227 -9.07 31.78 1.86
CA PRO A 227 -8.40 32.84 1.14
C PRO A 227 -7.96 33.95 2.10
N THR A 228 -6.72 34.41 1.96
CA THR A 228 -6.20 35.53 2.72
C THR A 228 -6.40 36.83 1.94
N ASP A 229 -6.91 37.88 2.61
CA ASP A 229 -6.98 39.25 2.08
C ASP A 229 -5.56 39.82 1.93
N GLY A 230 -4.88 39.44 0.86
CA GLY A 230 -3.50 39.85 0.58
C GLY A 230 -2.79 38.80 -0.25
N THR A 231 -2.29 39.22 -1.42
CA THR A 231 -1.62 38.36 -2.43
C THR A 231 -0.37 37.66 -1.89
N ASN A 232 0.19 38.09 -0.75
CA ASN A 232 1.44 37.60 -0.19
C ASN A 232 1.37 37.14 1.28
N ALA A 233 0.19 37.01 1.87
CA ALA A 233 0.10 36.55 3.26
C ALA A 233 0.54 35.07 3.35
N PRO A 234 1.51 34.71 4.22
CA PRO A 234 1.91 33.33 4.38
C PRO A 234 0.74 32.51 4.94
N MET A 235 0.62 31.25 4.48
CA MET A 235 -0.43 30.35 4.98
C MET A 235 -0.13 29.84 6.39
N ASP A 236 1.15 29.84 6.80
CA ASP A 236 1.63 29.47 8.14
C ASP A 236 1.14 28.06 8.54
N VAL A 237 1.38 27.05 7.69
CA VAL A 237 0.79 25.71 7.85
C VAL A 237 1.13 25.09 9.22
N CYS A 238 2.40 25.22 9.64
CA CYS A 238 2.90 24.69 10.91
C CYS A 238 3.19 25.75 11.99
N MET A 239 3.01 27.04 11.69
CA MET A 239 3.21 28.09 12.71
C MET A 239 1.89 28.34 13.47
N ALA A 240 1.95 28.27 14.80
CA ALA A 240 0.82 28.69 15.63
C ALA A 240 0.58 30.18 15.40
N ARG A 241 -0.49 30.55 14.70
CA ARG A 241 -0.88 31.96 14.51
C ARG A 241 -1.01 32.63 15.87
N THR A 242 -0.01 33.44 16.22
CA THR A 242 0.00 34.29 17.41
C THR A 242 -0.97 35.46 17.19
N GLY A 243 -2.28 35.17 17.27
CA GLY A 243 -3.32 36.18 17.15
C GLY A 243 -4.72 35.59 16.92
N ARG A 244 -5.56 35.59 17.96
CA ARG A 244 -7.02 35.36 18.01
C ARG A 244 -7.65 34.15 17.26
N ARG A 245 -6.91 33.40 16.45
CA ARG A 245 -7.38 32.24 15.67
C ARG A 245 -6.42 31.07 15.90
N ASN A 246 -6.69 30.27 16.93
CA ASN A 246 -5.93 29.05 17.21
C ASN A 246 -6.31 27.97 16.20
N VAL A 247 -5.76 28.03 14.98
CA VAL A 247 -5.76 26.88 14.08
C VAL A 247 -4.83 25.86 14.73
N LEU A 248 -5.34 24.67 15.07
CA LEU A 248 -4.48 23.57 15.53
C LEU A 248 -3.65 23.13 14.32
N ALA A 249 -2.33 23.17 14.46
CA ALA A 249 -1.41 22.76 13.41
C ALA A 249 -1.66 21.27 13.03
N PRO A 250 -1.45 20.91 11.76
CA PRO A 250 -1.46 19.51 11.35
C PRO A 250 -0.53 18.63 12.18
N SER A 251 -0.93 17.38 12.42
CA SER A 251 -0.13 16.44 13.23
C SER A 251 1.29 16.26 12.69
N PHE A 252 1.47 16.39 11.37
CA PHE A 252 2.77 16.28 10.74
C PHE A 252 3.77 17.38 11.11
N CYS A 253 3.29 18.52 11.61
CA CYS A 253 4.13 19.60 12.12
C CYS A 253 4.87 19.20 13.40
N ALA A 254 4.34 18.21 14.14
CA ALA A 254 4.91 17.72 15.39
C ALA A 254 5.71 16.42 15.22
N PHE A 255 5.96 15.98 13.98
CA PHE A 255 6.74 14.77 13.73
C PHE A 255 8.20 14.96 14.17
N VAL A 256 8.69 14.00 14.96
CA VAL A 256 10.09 13.98 15.46
C VAL A 256 11.07 13.92 14.30
N VAL A 257 10.78 13.08 13.30
CA VAL A 257 11.53 13.01 12.04
C VAL A 257 10.84 13.88 11.00
N GLN A 258 11.50 14.99 10.66
CA GLN A 258 11.02 15.92 9.66
C GLN A 258 10.80 15.23 8.31
N TRP A 259 9.69 15.55 7.66
CA TRP A 259 9.39 15.08 6.32
C TRP A 259 10.00 16.06 5.32
N LEU A 260 11.14 15.68 4.75
CA LEU A 260 11.82 16.49 3.74
C LEU A 260 11.46 16.02 2.33
N VAL A 261 11.20 16.97 1.43
CA VAL A 261 10.84 16.74 0.02
C VAL A 261 11.63 17.68 -0.88
N SER A 262 11.69 17.38 -2.18
CA SER A 262 12.39 18.24 -3.13
C SER A 262 11.64 19.57 -3.29
N HIS A 263 12.34 20.70 -3.24
CA HIS A 263 11.71 22.00 -3.46
C HIS A 263 10.93 22.05 -4.79
N PRO A 264 9.70 22.62 -4.82
CA PRO A 264 8.84 22.52 -6.01
C PRO A 264 9.35 23.35 -7.20
N VAL A 265 10.18 24.36 -6.93
CA VAL A 265 10.86 25.15 -7.96
C VAL A 265 12.22 24.50 -8.27
N PRO A 266 12.52 24.15 -9.53
CA PRO A 266 13.80 23.60 -9.92
C PRO A 266 14.92 24.61 -9.65
N THR A 267 15.76 24.34 -8.66
CA THR A 267 16.96 25.12 -8.36
C THR A 267 18.19 24.34 -8.81
N HIS A 268 19.28 25.05 -9.17
CA HIS A 268 20.54 24.41 -9.59
C HIS A 268 21.10 23.43 -8.55
N ASN A 269 20.75 23.60 -7.27
CA ASN A 269 20.97 22.63 -6.21
C ASN A 269 19.60 22.20 -5.66
N PRO A 270 19.19 20.92 -5.75
CA PRO A 270 17.93 20.45 -5.19
C PRO A 270 18.01 20.54 -3.66
N ALA A 271 17.48 21.63 -3.11
CA ALA A 271 17.35 21.77 -1.67
C ALA A 271 16.17 20.90 -1.21
N LEU A 272 16.43 20.05 -0.23
CA LEU A 272 15.37 19.38 0.51
C LEU A 272 14.75 20.39 1.47
N VAL A 273 13.43 20.52 1.40
CA VAL A 273 12.67 21.42 2.27
C VAL A 273 11.63 20.63 3.08
N PRO A 274 11.29 21.10 4.28
CA PRO A 274 10.16 20.55 5.02
C PRO A 274 8.86 20.53 4.22
N LEU A 275 8.03 19.55 4.53
CA LEU A 275 6.74 19.34 3.88
C LEU A 275 5.86 20.60 3.84
N TRP A 276 5.78 21.34 4.95
CA TRP A 276 4.97 22.56 5.02
C TRP A 276 5.55 23.68 4.13
N ASP A 277 6.86 23.84 4.08
CA ASP A 277 7.52 24.81 3.20
C ASP A 277 7.26 24.48 1.73
N HIS A 278 7.24 23.19 1.38
CA HIS A 278 6.85 22.74 0.04
C HIS A 278 5.41 23.13 -0.29
N MET A 279 4.45 22.91 0.62
CA MET A 279 3.04 23.30 0.42
C MET A 279 2.90 24.82 0.22
N GLU A 280 3.58 25.61 1.06
CA GLU A 280 3.56 27.07 0.99
C GLU A 280 4.21 27.60 -0.29
N ALA A 281 5.33 27.01 -0.71
CA ALA A 281 6.00 27.35 -1.95
C ALA A 281 5.13 27.08 -3.18
N ARG A 282 4.33 26.00 -3.19
CA ARG A 282 3.36 25.73 -4.27
C ARG A 282 2.26 26.78 -4.34
N VAL A 283 1.69 27.16 -3.20
CA VAL A 283 0.68 28.23 -3.15
C VAL A 283 1.28 29.56 -3.62
N ALA A 284 2.50 29.88 -3.19
CA ALA A 284 3.21 31.08 -3.63
C ALA A 284 3.45 31.08 -5.15
N GLN A 285 3.85 29.95 -5.72
CA GLN A 285 4.01 29.79 -7.17
C GLN A 285 2.69 30.04 -7.91
N LEU A 286 1.58 29.45 -7.45
CA LEU A 286 0.27 29.65 -8.07
C LEU A 286 -0.22 31.10 -7.97
N ARG A 287 0.07 31.80 -6.86
CA ARG A 287 -0.22 33.23 -6.70
C ARG A 287 0.60 34.11 -7.65
N GLN A 288 1.84 33.72 -7.93
CA GLN A 288 2.67 34.42 -8.92
C GLN A 288 2.17 34.17 -10.35
N GLU A 289 1.71 32.95 -10.64
CA GLU A 289 1.18 32.56 -11.95
C GLU A 289 -0.19 33.17 -12.24
N PHE A 290 -1.05 33.29 -11.22
CA PHE A 290 -2.43 33.79 -11.32
C PHE A 290 -2.75 34.84 -10.24
N PRO A 291 -2.22 36.07 -10.35
CA PRO A 291 -2.38 37.11 -9.34
C PRO A 291 -3.83 37.60 -9.17
N GLU A 292 -4.70 37.36 -10.15
CA GLU A 292 -6.12 37.70 -10.12
C GLU A 292 -6.97 36.72 -9.30
N LEU A 293 -6.44 35.53 -8.98
CA LEU A 293 -7.18 34.49 -8.28
C LEU A 293 -6.96 34.55 -6.77
N GLN A 294 -8.03 34.24 -6.04
CA GLN A 294 -7.99 34.01 -4.60
C GLN A 294 -7.75 32.53 -4.33
N PHE A 295 -6.73 32.23 -3.52
CA PHE A 295 -6.35 30.86 -3.24
C PHE A 295 -6.72 30.41 -1.83
N ASP A 296 -7.44 29.30 -1.76
CA ASP A 296 -7.63 28.51 -0.54
C ASP A 296 -6.94 27.15 -0.65
N MET A 297 -6.73 26.50 0.49
CA MET A 297 -6.08 25.20 0.55
C MET A 297 -6.78 24.28 1.54
N LEU A 298 -7.08 23.07 1.09
CA LEU A 298 -7.52 21.96 1.92
C LEU A 298 -6.37 20.98 2.12
N ILE A 299 -6.07 20.65 3.37
CA ILE A 299 -5.14 19.57 3.72
C ILE A 299 -5.95 18.41 4.32
N LEU A 300 -5.76 17.23 3.75
CA LEU A 300 -6.31 15.96 4.24
C LEU A 300 -5.14 15.10 4.69
N ALA A 301 -4.99 14.90 6.00
CA ALA A 301 -4.01 14.00 6.57
C ALA A 301 -4.69 12.70 7.00
N SER A 302 -4.11 11.57 6.66
CA SER A 302 -4.59 10.23 7.00
C SER A 302 -3.45 9.44 7.63
N GLN A 303 -3.78 8.70 8.69
CA GLN A 303 -2.86 7.81 9.37
C GLN A 303 -3.56 6.51 9.72
N TYR A 304 -2.83 5.40 9.66
CA TYR A 304 -3.34 4.09 10.08
C TYR A 304 -3.69 4.13 11.58
N SER A 305 -4.87 3.61 11.93
CA SER A 305 -5.35 3.57 13.31
C SER A 305 -4.97 2.24 13.97
N TYR A 306 -4.29 2.34 15.10
CA TYR A 306 -3.76 1.20 15.88
C TYR A 306 -4.79 0.52 16.79
N THR A 307 -5.99 1.08 16.93
CA THR A 307 -6.90 0.76 18.04
C THR A 307 -7.77 -0.47 17.81
N SER A 308 -7.62 -1.15 16.68
CA SER A 308 -8.50 -2.27 16.40
C SER A 308 -8.03 -3.56 17.09
N LYS A 309 -8.50 -3.73 18.33
CA LYS A 309 -8.59 -5.04 19.02
C LYS A 309 -9.36 -6.10 18.19
N HIS A 310 -10.04 -5.67 17.12
CA HIS A 310 -10.82 -6.47 16.18
C HIS A 310 -10.40 -6.27 14.71
N SER A 311 -9.25 -5.65 14.42
CA SER A 311 -8.70 -5.79 13.07
C SER A 311 -8.25 -7.23 13.00
N THR A 312 -8.59 -7.86 11.90
CA THR A 312 -8.30 -9.24 11.56
C THR A 312 -6.91 -9.37 10.93
N ASN A 313 -6.07 -8.34 11.01
CA ASN A 313 -4.71 -8.62 11.45
C ASN A 313 -4.91 -9.08 12.88
N PRO A 314 -4.81 -10.37 13.24
CA PRO A 314 -4.12 -10.58 14.49
C PRO A 314 -2.86 -9.73 14.31
N PRO A 315 -2.61 -8.67 15.11
CA PRO A 315 -1.22 -8.36 15.31
C PRO A 315 -0.70 -9.73 15.69
N VAL A 316 0.34 -10.19 15.00
CA VAL A 316 1.13 -11.25 15.57
C VAL A 316 1.70 -10.59 16.84
N TRP A 317 0.85 -10.46 17.87
CA TRP A 317 1.17 -10.28 19.26
C TRP A 317 1.76 -11.63 19.61
N LEU A 318 2.94 -11.91 19.04
CA LEU A 318 3.94 -12.57 19.82
C LEU A 318 4.20 -11.56 20.94
N ASP A 319 3.58 -11.81 22.10
CA ASP A 319 3.86 -11.04 23.31
C ASP A 319 5.39 -10.89 23.42
N GLY A 320 5.88 -9.66 23.21
CA GLY A 320 7.31 -9.36 23.15
C GLY A 320 7.89 -8.93 21.79
N ALA A 321 7.09 -8.70 20.75
CA ALA A 321 7.53 -7.99 19.54
C ALA A 321 6.57 -6.85 19.20
N THR A 322 6.95 -5.62 19.54
CA THR A 322 6.20 -4.42 19.13
C THR A 322 6.64 -3.99 17.72
N PHE A 323 5.74 -4.13 16.74
CA PHE A 323 5.92 -3.63 15.38
C PHE A 323 4.99 -2.45 15.14
N TYR A 324 5.54 -1.25 15.06
CA TYR A 324 4.76 -0.03 14.85
C TYR A 324 5.10 0.55 13.49
N ALA A 325 4.20 0.41 12.51
CA ALA A 325 4.43 0.89 11.14
C ALA A 325 3.40 1.92 10.68
N PRO A 326 3.42 3.16 11.19
CA PRO A 326 2.49 4.21 10.75
C PRO A 326 2.82 4.65 9.35
N GLY A 327 1.92 4.35 8.43
CA GLY A 327 1.82 5.14 7.22
C GLY A 327 1.16 6.49 7.51
N HIS A 328 1.76 7.52 6.96
CA HIS A 328 1.25 8.87 6.94
C HIS A 328 1.04 9.26 5.48
N GLU A 329 -0.18 9.67 5.19
CA GLU A 329 -0.63 9.97 3.85
C GLU A 329 -1.30 11.33 3.89
N ILE A 330 -0.78 12.28 3.11
CA ILE A 330 -1.26 13.65 3.09
C ILE A 330 -1.62 14.03 1.67
N MET A 331 -2.81 14.61 1.49
CA MET A 331 -3.25 15.20 0.24
C MET A 331 -3.50 16.69 0.44
N THR A 332 -3.01 17.50 -0.48
CA THR A 332 -3.32 18.93 -0.54
C THR A 332 -4.09 19.23 -1.80
N LEU A 333 -5.20 19.96 -1.64
CA LEU A 333 -5.95 20.56 -2.73
C LEU A 333 -5.85 22.07 -2.59
N ILE A 334 -5.22 22.72 -3.56
CA ILE A 334 -5.15 24.18 -3.64
C ILE A 334 -6.14 24.60 -4.72
N ARG A 335 -7.06 25.50 -4.40
CA ARG A 335 -8.06 25.97 -5.34
C ARG A 335 -7.96 27.48 -5.51
N GLY A 336 -7.88 27.91 -6.76
CA GLY A 336 -7.87 29.31 -7.17
C GLY A 336 -9.24 29.70 -7.73
N GLN A 337 -9.86 30.70 -7.11
CA GLN A 337 -11.19 31.19 -7.48
C GLN A 337 -11.10 32.64 -7.96
N LEU A 338 -11.89 32.94 -9.00
CA LEU A 338 -12.14 34.32 -9.42
C LEU A 338 -13.44 34.77 -8.79
N CYS A 339 -13.37 35.77 -7.90
CA CYS A 339 -14.53 36.29 -7.18
C CYS A 339 -14.92 37.66 -7.74
N VAL A 340 -16.09 37.75 -8.36
CA VAL A 340 -16.65 39.00 -8.89
C VAL A 340 -17.95 39.28 -8.16
N GLN A 341 -18.01 40.39 -7.42
CA GLN A 341 -19.21 40.84 -6.69
C GLN A 341 -19.80 39.81 -5.71
N GLY A 342 -18.97 38.93 -5.16
CA GLY A 342 -19.38 37.88 -4.21
C GLY A 342 -19.65 36.52 -4.85
N ASP A 343 -19.75 36.45 -6.17
CA ASP A 343 -19.83 35.19 -6.89
C ASP A 343 -18.41 34.70 -7.21
N CYS A 344 -18.01 33.62 -6.53
CA CYS A 344 -16.70 33.00 -6.69
C CYS A 344 -16.79 31.78 -7.60
N VAL A 345 -15.94 31.77 -8.62
CA VAL A 345 -15.94 30.78 -9.69
C VAL A 345 -14.56 30.13 -9.73
N THR A 346 -14.50 28.81 -9.52
CA THR A 346 -13.24 28.07 -9.46
C THR A 346 -12.57 27.96 -10.83
N GLN A 347 -11.38 28.56 -10.96
CA GLN A 347 -10.63 28.60 -12.23
C GLN A 347 -9.53 27.54 -12.30
N ILE A 348 -8.96 27.18 -11.14
CA ILE A 348 -7.87 26.20 -11.07
C ILE A 348 -7.96 25.36 -9.79
N ILE A 349 -7.62 24.08 -9.91
CA ILE A 349 -7.40 23.17 -8.78
C ILE A 349 -6.06 22.46 -8.99
N ASP A 350 -5.16 22.56 -8.01
CA ASP A 350 -3.89 21.85 -7.96
C ASP A 350 -3.95 20.80 -6.84
N GLY A 351 -3.82 19.53 -7.22
CA GLY A 351 -3.82 18.39 -6.31
C GLY A 351 -2.43 17.78 -6.18
N TYR A 352 -1.96 17.65 -4.95
CA TYR A 352 -0.64 17.10 -4.63
C TYR A 352 -0.74 16.08 -3.50
N ARG A 353 0.16 15.09 -3.50
CA ARG A 353 0.16 13.99 -2.55
C ARG A 353 1.53 13.76 -1.95
N TYR A 354 1.51 13.30 -0.71
CA TYR A 354 2.68 12.94 0.07
C TYR A 354 2.43 11.63 0.79
N GLU A 355 3.36 10.70 0.66
CA GLU A 355 3.28 9.40 1.33
C GLU A 355 4.60 9.03 2.01
N ARG A 356 4.50 8.54 3.24
CA ARG A 356 5.62 7.88 3.90
C ARG A 356 5.10 6.83 4.86
N MET A 357 5.91 5.82 5.11
CA MET A 357 5.72 4.92 6.23
C MET A 357 7.04 4.71 6.92
N TYR A 358 7.04 4.89 8.23
CA TYR A 358 8.16 4.48 9.05
C TYR A 358 7.81 3.19 9.80
N ILE A 359 8.85 2.48 10.20
CA ILE A 359 8.81 1.31 11.06
C ILE A 359 9.54 1.72 12.32
N GLU A 360 8.83 1.72 13.44
CA GLU A 360 9.42 1.68 14.77
C GLU A 360 9.46 0.23 15.24
N GLN A 361 10.65 -0.23 15.56
CA GLN A 361 10.92 -1.59 16.01
C GLN A 361 12.02 -1.57 17.05
N ASN A 362 11.83 -2.33 18.13
CA ASN A 362 12.92 -2.67 19.04
C ASN A 362 13.78 -3.77 18.40
N PRO A 363 15.04 -3.50 18.02
CA PRO A 363 15.88 -4.48 17.31
C PRO A 363 16.14 -5.74 18.14
N LYS A 364 16.13 -5.63 19.48
CA LYS A 364 16.35 -6.77 20.38
C LYS A 364 15.19 -7.77 20.33
N GLU A 365 13.96 -7.26 20.25
CA GLU A 365 12.74 -8.07 20.20
C GLU A 365 12.63 -8.83 18.87
N VAL A 366 12.86 -8.13 17.76
CA VAL A 366 12.82 -8.73 16.41
C VAL A 366 13.93 -9.76 16.23
N LEU A 367 15.14 -9.52 16.76
CA LEU A 367 16.24 -10.49 16.70
C LEU A 367 15.88 -11.78 17.45
N LEU A 368 15.30 -11.68 18.65
CA LEU A 368 14.90 -12.86 19.41
C LEU A 368 13.84 -13.68 18.65
N MET A 369 12.80 -13.01 18.14
CA MET A 369 11.73 -13.66 17.39
C MET A 369 12.25 -14.34 16.11
N THR A 370 13.05 -13.63 15.31
CA THR A 370 13.63 -14.17 14.08
C THR A 370 14.59 -15.34 14.36
N ALA A 371 15.39 -15.24 15.42
CA ALA A 371 16.26 -16.32 15.87
C ALA A 371 15.49 -17.58 16.28
N LEU A 372 14.39 -17.43 17.02
CA LEU A 372 13.54 -18.56 17.41
C LEU A 372 12.86 -19.21 16.19
N LEU A 373 12.24 -18.42 15.31
CA LEU A 373 11.58 -18.93 14.11
C LEU A 373 12.56 -19.69 13.20
N ARG A 374 13.73 -19.09 12.93
CA ARG A 374 14.79 -19.74 12.16
C ARG A 374 15.27 -21.00 12.86
N GLY A 375 15.54 -20.94 14.15
CA GLY A 375 15.98 -22.06 14.97
C GLY A 375 15.02 -23.25 14.91
N PHE A 376 13.72 -23.01 15.10
CA PHE A 376 12.69 -24.06 15.02
C PHE A 376 12.56 -24.64 13.62
N ALA A 377 12.59 -23.80 12.57
CA ALA A 377 12.55 -24.28 11.19
C ALA A 377 13.76 -25.18 10.87
N GLN A 378 14.96 -24.77 11.28
CA GLN A 378 16.18 -25.55 11.08
C GLN A 378 16.15 -26.86 11.87
N LEU A 379 15.69 -26.82 13.12
CA LEU A 379 15.52 -28.02 13.95
C LEU A 379 14.54 -29.01 13.30
N TYR A 380 13.40 -28.52 12.81
CA TYR A 380 12.43 -29.34 12.09
C TYR A 380 13.06 -30.04 10.87
N ILE A 381 13.88 -29.31 10.10
CA ILE A 381 14.60 -29.88 8.95
C ILE A 381 15.58 -30.97 9.39
N TRP A 382 16.36 -30.73 10.45
CA TRP A 382 17.29 -31.74 11.00
C TRP A 382 16.57 -32.99 11.46
N VAL A 383 15.47 -32.86 12.21
CA VAL A 383 14.64 -33.99 12.67
C VAL A 383 14.09 -34.76 11.47
N ARG A 384 13.55 -34.07 10.46
CA ARG A 384 13.04 -34.69 9.24
C ARG A 384 14.14 -35.49 8.52
N MET A 385 15.35 -34.96 8.46
CA MET A 385 16.49 -35.66 7.85
C MET A 385 16.92 -36.90 8.62
N LEU A 386 16.99 -36.83 9.95
CA LEU A 386 17.29 -37.98 10.80
C LEU A 386 16.23 -39.07 10.66
N CYS A 387 14.95 -38.70 10.62
CA CYS A 387 13.84 -39.62 10.39
C CYS A 387 13.93 -40.28 9.01
N LEU A 388 14.23 -39.50 7.96
CA LEU A 388 14.42 -40.03 6.61
C LEU A 388 15.59 -41.03 6.56
N TRP A 389 16.74 -40.66 7.13
CA TRP A 389 17.92 -41.52 7.18
C TRP A 389 17.65 -42.83 7.94
N ARG A 390 17.03 -42.75 9.12
CA ARG A 390 16.63 -43.92 9.90
C ARG A 390 15.62 -44.79 9.14
N GLY A 391 14.64 -44.19 8.48
CA GLY A 391 13.64 -44.91 7.68
C GLY A 391 14.30 -45.68 6.53
N CYS A 392 15.21 -45.05 5.79
CA CYS A 392 15.97 -45.71 4.73
C CYS A 392 16.84 -46.86 5.27
N TYR A 393 17.50 -46.67 6.41
CA TYR A 393 18.30 -47.72 7.04
C TYR A 393 17.44 -48.94 7.42
N VAL A 394 16.32 -48.71 8.12
CA VAL A 394 15.42 -49.79 8.55
C VAL A 394 14.86 -50.54 7.34
N ALA A 395 14.37 -49.82 6.32
CA ALA A 395 13.85 -50.43 5.09
C ALA A 395 14.89 -51.34 4.41
N ARG A 396 16.14 -50.88 4.32
CA ARG A 396 17.23 -51.67 3.72
C ARG A 396 17.59 -52.90 4.55
N THR A 397 17.59 -52.79 5.88
CA THR A 397 17.83 -53.94 6.75
C THR A 397 16.72 -54.98 6.68
N THR A 398 15.46 -54.57 6.49
CA THR A 398 14.34 -55.50 6.30
C THR A 398 14.32 -56.16 4.92
N GLU A 399 14.92 -55.55 3.90
CA GLU A 399 15.12 -56.19 2.59
C GLU A 399 16.29 -57.18 2.58
N SER A 400 17.24 -57.01 3.50
CA SER A 400 18.45 -57.84 3.60
C SER A 400 18.32 -59.03 4.57
N ALA A 401 17.22 -59.09 5.32
CA ALA A 401 16.87 -60.15 6.27
C ALA A 401 15.73 -60.99 5.70
#